data_AF-A0A967LTU3-F1
#
_entry.id   AF-A0A967LTU3-F1
#
_cell.length_a   1.000
_cell.length_b   1.000
_cell.length_c   1.000
_cell.angle_alpha   90.00
_cell.angle_beta   90.00
_cell.angle_gamma   90.00
#
_symmetry.space_group_name_H-M   'P 1'
#
loop_
_entity.id
_entity.type
_entity.pdbx_description
1 polymer ?
#
loop_
_entity_poly.entity_id
_entity_poly.type
_entity_poly.pdbx_seq_one_letter_code
_entity_poly.pdbx_strand_id
1 'polypeptide(L)'
;MAKKRVIVFGGDPAGVAAALQQAEAGMQVTLVEPSPSLGGECLPQTKIIDGDSPYIKPDVEALRNHPNIQVITNAEVIRTESADGQYRFRIKQSTPRVDMEKCNDCKECIRVCPIHMYDDFNEGIGFRTAIDYFNPETAKTGEYNLYKEDMPICQATCPANLNIRSYAGLIADGKYAESLAVIRERLPFALSIGRVCPHPCEDACNRGYVDEPIAICALKRYVADFEMHNKVEPPVEVPDKFHPEKVAIIGAGPAGLSCAFYLAKAGYHSVVFEAMPEPGGMFRYGIPEYRLPTETLMHEINWILAHGVELRCDTRIGKDISFEELQRDYGAVFIGVGAWTGMTLRIPGEDMEG
;
A
#
# COMPACT_ATOMS: atom_id res chain seq x y z
N MET A 1 -11.00 15.97 -40.28
CA MET A 1 -9.56 16.03 -39.93
C MET A 1 -9.43 15.59 -38.48
N ALA A 2 -8.50 14.67 -38.15
CA ALA A 2 -8.27 14.29 -36.76
C ALA A 2 -7.85 15.54 -35.96
N LYS A 3 -8.55 15.86 -34.86
CA LYS A 3 -8.14 16.95 -33.96
C LYS A 3 -6.71 16.66 -33.49
N LYS A 4 -5.76 17.54 -33.82
CA LYS A 4 -4.39 17.42 -33.32
C LYS A 4 -4.43 17.49 -31.78
N ARG A 5 -3.70 16.58 -31.15
CA ARG A 5 -3.54 16.53 -29.69
C ARG A 5 -2.22 17.19 -29.32
N VAL A 6 -2.25 18.05 -28.31
CA VAL A 6 -1.09 18.77 -27.80
C VAL A 6 -0.95 18.44 -26.32
N ILE A 7 0.27 18.18 -25.86
CA ILE A 7 0.58 18.10 -24.44
C ILE A 7 1.35 19.36 -24.04
N VAL A 8 0.98 19.96 -22.92
CA VAL A 8 1.68 21.10 -22.33
C VAL A 8 2.26 20.64 -21.00
N PHE A 9 3.55 20.91 -20.79
CA PHE A 9 4.25 20.57 -19.56
C PHE A 9 4.32 21.81 -18.67
N GLY A 10 3.86 21.68 -17.42
CA GLY A 10 3.79 22.79 -16.48
C GLY A 10 2.53 23.64 -16.66
N GLY A 11 1.99 24.06 -15.53
CA GLY A 11 0.86 24.95 -15.34
C GLY A 11 1.29 26.29 -14.76
N ASP A 12 2.54 26.69 -14.99
CA ASP A 12 3.02 28.04 -14.77
C ASP A 12 2.29 29.04 -15.72
N PRO A 13 2.48 30.36 -15.55
CA PRO A 13 1.78 31.33 -16.40
C PRO A 13 2.00 31.13 -17.91
N ALA A 14 3.20 30.69 -18.30
CA ALA A 14 3.53 30.39 -19.70
C ALA A 14 2.79 29.15 -20.21
N GLY A 15 2.76 28.07 -19.43
CA GLY A 15 2.04 26.85 -19.73
C GLY A 15 0.53 27.05 -19.83
N VAL A 16 -0.05 27.85 -18.91
CA VAL A 16 -1.48 28.22 -18.97
C VAL A 16 -1.79 28.99 -20.26
N ALA A 17 -1.00 30.02 -20.58
CA ALA A 17 -1.19 30.81 -21.79
C ALA A 17 -1.02 29.96 -23.07
N ALA A 18 -0.01 29.08 -23.10
CA ALA A 18 0.22 28.16 -24.22
C ALA A 18 -0.96 27.19 -24.40
N ALA A 19 -1.47 26.60 -23.31
CA ALA A 19 -2.59 25.68 -23.38
C ALA A 19 -3.87 26.35 -23.90
N LEU A 20 -4.18 27.56 -23.43
CA LEU A 20 -5.31 28.35 -23.93
C LEU A 20 -5.17 28.67 -25.41
N GLN A 21 -4.00 29.18 -25.83
CA GLN A 21 -3.73 29.52 -27.23
C GLN A 21 -3.92 28.32 -28.16
N GLN A 22 -3.41 27.14 -27.78
CA GLN A 22 -3.55 25.94 -28.60
C GLN A 22 -5.01 25.43 -28.63
N ALA A 23 -5.73 25.57 -27.52
CA ALA A 23 -7.11 25.15 -27.42
C ALA A 23 -8.07 26.07 -28.21
N GLU A 24 -7.80 27.38 -28.24
CA GLU A 24 -8.48 28.37 -29.09
C GLU A 24 -8.23 28.12 -30.58
N ALA A 25 -7.04 27.64 -30.93
CA ALA A 25 -6.72 27.17 -32.28
C ALA A 25 -7.41 25.82 -32.63
N GLY A 26 -8.27 25.29 -31.76
CA GLY A 26 -9.12 24.12 -32.00
C GLY A 26 -8.44 22.78 -31.72
N MET A 27 -7.27 22.77 -31.08
CA MET A 27 -6.55 21.54 -30.70
C MET A 27 -7.06 20.98 -29.37
N GLN A 28 -6.91 19.67 -29.18
CA GLN A 28 -7.20 19.02 -27.90
C GLN A 28 -5.93 19.04 -27.04
N VAL A 29 -5.99 19.72 -25.91
CA VAL A 29 -4.82 19.99 -25.07
C VAL A 29 -4.89 19.17 -23.79
N THR A 30 -3.80 18.51 -23.44
CA THR A 30 -3.59 17.91 -22.11
C THR A 30 -2.48 18.69 -21.41
N LEU A 31 -2.80 19.42 -20.35
CA LEU A 31 -1.81 20.10 -19.52
C LEU A 31 -1.45 19.18 -18.35
N VAL A 32 -0.15 18.93 -18.17
CA VAL A 32 0.40 18.09 -17.10
C VAL A 32 1.18 18.97 -16.13
N GLU A 33 0.73 19.02 -14.88
CA GLU A 33 1.32 19.82 -13.80
C GLU A 33 1.81 18.90 -12.66
N PRO A 34 3.12 18.92 -12.33
CA PRO A 34 3.68 18.17 -11.21
C PRO A 34 3.09 18.55 -9.86
N SER A 35 2.79 19.83 -9.67
CA SER A 35 2.23 20.39 -8.45
C SER A 35 0.75 20.03 -8.28
N PRO A 36 0.21 20.18 -7.07
CA PRO A 36 -1.20 19.92 -6.85
C PRO A 36 -2.14 20.95 -7.50
N SER A 37 -1.60 22.07 -7.98
CA SER A 37 -2.38 23.18 -8.54
C SER A 37 -1.63 23.94 -9.63
N LEU A 38 -2.39 24.74 -10.39
CA LEU A 38 -1.88 25.61 -11.46
C LEU A 38 -1.51 26.99 -10.93
N GLY A 39 -0.70 27.72 -11.70
CA GLY A 39 -0.32 29.12 -11.45
C GLY A 39 1.01 29.31 -10.72
N GLY A 40 1.85 28.26 -10.68
CA GLY A 40 2.97 28.14 -9.76
C GLY A 40 4.26 28.88 -10.13
N GLU A 41 4.26 30.21 -10.12
CA GLU A 41 5.49 30.99 -9.87
C GLU A 41 5.17 32.29 -9.11
N CYS A 42 5.65 32.39 -7.86
CA CYS A 42 5.91 33.70 -7.25
C CYS A 42 7.14 34.29 -7.96
N LEU A 43 7.17 35.60 -8.23
CA LEU A 43 8.37 36.21 -8.82
C LEU A 43 9.57 35.96 -7.88
N PRO A 44 10.70 35.42 -8.37
CA PRO A 44 11.87 35.17 -7.54
C PRO A 44 12.29 36.46 -6.83
N GLN A 45 12.72 36.38 -5.57
CA GLN A 45 13.13 37.55 -4.77
C GLN A 45 14.21 38.42 -5.44
N THR A 46 14.94 37.86 -6.42
CA THR A 46 15.98 38.53 -7.20
C THR A 46 15.44 39.47 -8.26
N LYS A 47 14.14 39.46 -8.57
CA LYS A 47 13.50 40.38 -9.51
C LYS A 47 12.87 41.56 -8.75
N ILE A 48 13.14 42.77 -9.23
CA ILE A 48 12.45 43.99 -8.79
C ILE A 48 10.99 43.87 -9.25
N ILE A 49 10.05 43.96 -8.31
CA ILE A 49 8.62 43.94 -8.59
C ILE A 49 8.20 45.33 -9.08
N ASP A 50 8.14 45.51 -10.39
CA ASP A 50 7.64 46.73 -11.03
C ASP A 50 6.11 46.62 -11.23
N GLY A 51 5.30 46.73 -10.16
CA GLY A 51 3.83 46.74 -10.27
C GLY A 51 3.05 46.38 -8.98
N ASP A 52 1.71 46.43 -9.04
CA ASP A 52 0.78 46.22 -7.91
C ASP A 52 0.66 44.74 -7.46
N SER A 53 1.29 43.78 -8.14
CA SER A 53 1.22 42.36 -7.80
C SER A 53 2.58 41.69 -8.00
N PRO A 54 3.13 40.97 -6.99
CA PRO A 54 4.34 40.16 -7.13
C PRO A 54 4.10 38.85 -7.90
N TYR A 55 2.95 38.71 -8.55
CA TYR A 55 2.50 37.52 -9.26
C TYR A 55 2.10 37.87 -10.69
N ILE A 56 2.55 37.07 -11.67
CA ILE A 56 1.87 36.97 -12.96
C ILE A 56 0.63 36.14 -12.69
N LYS A 57 -0.58 36.69 -12.91
CA LYS A 57 -1.83 35.98 -12.70
C LYS A 57 -2.27 35.28 -13.99
N PRO A 58 -2.09 33.96 -14.13
CA PRO A 58 -2.64 33.23 -15.26
C PRO A 58 -4.15 33.13 -15.19
N ASP A 59 -4.79 32.98 -16.35
CA ASP A 59 -6.23 32.74 -16.45
C ASP A 59 -6.56 31.25 -16.24
N VAL A 60 -6.37 30.80 -15.00
CA VAL A 60 -6.61 29.41 -14.57
C VAL A 60 -8.08 29.03 -14.70
N GLU A 61 -8.99 29.99 -14.48
CA GLU A 61 -10.43 29.78 -14.57
C GLU A 61 -10.86 29.53 -16.02
N ALA A 62 -10.41 30.35 -16.97
CA ALA A 62 -10.66 30.08 -18.39
C ALA A 62 -10.08 28.74 -18.81
N LEU A 63 -8.87 28.40 -18.37
CA LEU A 63 -8.22 27.15 -18.73
C LEU A 63 -9.00 25.92 -18.23
N ARG A 64 -9.47 25.93 -16.98
CA ARG A 64 -10.26 24.83 -16.40
C ARG A 64 -11.64 24.67 -17.04
N ASN A 65 -12.27 25.78 -17.42
CA ASN A 65 -13.59 25.77 -18.03
C ASN A 65 -13.55 25.51 -19.54
N HIS A 66 -12.37 25.43 -20.16
CA HIS A 66 -12.26 25.27 -21.60
C HIS A 66 -12.55 23.82 -22.04
N PRO A 67 -13.50 23.57 -22.96
CA PRO A 67 -13.96 22.22 -23.31
C PRO A 67 -12.92 21.35 -24.04
N ASN A 68 -11.89 21.96 -24.62
CA ASN A 68 -10.80 21.24 -25.31
C ASN A 68 -9.55 21.04 -24.43
N ILE A 69 -9.55 21.50 -23.17
CA ILE A 69 -8.39 21.37 -22.27
C ILE A 69 -8.71 20.33 -21.19
N GLN A 70 -7.79 19.39 -21.01
CA GLN A 70 -7.76 18.48 -19.87
C GLN A 70 -6.55 18.83 -19.01
N VAL A 71 -6.79 19.14 -17.74
CA VAL A 71 -5.73 19.36 -16.75
C VAL A 71 -5.50 18.10 -15.95
N ILE A 72 -4.24 17.73 -15.77
CA ILE A 72 -3.81 16.64 -14.91
C ILE A 72 -2.78 17.21 -13.92
N THR A 73 -3.20 17.48 -12.69
CA THR A 73 -2.32 17.91 -11.59
C THR A 73 -1.72 16.70 -10.86
N ASN A 74 -0.73 16.94 -9.99
CA ASN A 74 0.04 15.90 -9.32
C ASN A 74 0.63 14.88 -10.29
N ALA A 75 1.01 15.33 -11.49
CA ALA A 75 1.36 14.44 -12.58
C ALA A 75 2.65 14.86 -13.28
N GLU A 76 3.47 13.86 -13.58
CA GLU A 76 4.73 14.04 -14.28
C GLU A 76 4.80 13.12 -15.49
N VAL A 77 5.43 13.60 -16.56
CA VAL A 77 5.70 12.79 -17.75
C VAL A 77 7.02 12.05 -17.55
N ILE A 78 6.92 10.73 -17.34
CA ILE A 78 8.06 9.87 -17.00
C ILE A 78 8.74 9.25 -18.23
N ARG A 79 8.07 9.25 -19.38
CA ARG A 79 8.62 8.70 -20.62
C ARG A 79 7.99 9.35 -21.84
N THR A 80 8.83 9.66 -22.81
CA THR A 80 8.44 10.19 -24.12
C THR A 80 9.04 9.30 -25.20
N GLU A 81 8.20 8.83 -26.12
CA GLU A 81 8.61 8.03 -27.28
C GLU A 81 8.16 8.75 -28.54
N SER A 82 9.02 8.79 -29.57
CA SER A 82 8.66 9.30 -30.88
C SER A 82 8.94 8.25 -31.96
N ALA A 83 7.97 8.03 -32.85
CA ALA A 83 8.10 7.18 -34.02
C ALA A 83 7.24 7.76 -35.15
N ASP A 84 7.82 7.95 -36.34
CA ASP A 84 7.13 8.39 -37.56
C ASP A 84 6.29 9.68 -37.38
N GLY A 85 6.80 10.65 -36.61
CA GLY A 85 6.12 11.92 -36.33
C GLY A 85 4.95 11.81 -35.33
N GLN A 86 4.72 10.65 -34.73
CA GLN A 86 3.81 10.45 -33.61
C GLN A 86 4.57 10.45 -32.29
N TYR A 87 3.96 11.03 -31.26
CA TYR A 87 4.50 11.06 -29.89
C TYR A 87 3.60 10.25 -28.96
N ARG A 88 4.23 9.45 -28.09
CA ARG A 88 3.57 8.74 -27.00
C ARG A 88 4.19 9.15 -25.68
N PHE A 89 3.34 9.55 -24.74
CA PHE A 89 3.74 9.98 -23.40
C PHE A 89 3.21 8.99 -22.36
N ARG A 90 4.03 8.66 -21.36
CA ARG A 90 3.57 7.97 -20.15
C ARG A 90 3.57 8.96 -19.00
N ILE A 91 2.39 9.20 -18.45
CA ILE A 91 2.16 10.13 -17.35
C ILE A 91 2.01 9.33 -16.07
N LYS A 92 2.76 9.69 -15.03
CA LYS A 92 2.59 9.17 -13.67
C LYS A 92 1.83 10.23 -12.88
N GLN A 93 0.58 9.94 -12.54
CA GLN A 93 -0.21 10.78 -11.66
C GLN A 93 -0.18 10.22 -10.25
N SER A 94 0.26 11.02 -9.29
CA SER A 94 0.18 10.71 -7.87
C SER A 94 -1.27 10.83 -7.41
N THR A 95 -1.73 9.85 -6.62
CA THR A 95 -3.13 9.79 -6.17
C THR A 95 -3.46 11.00 -5.29
N PRO A 96 -4.50 11.79 -5.63
CA PRO A 96 -5.05 12.79 -4.72
C PRO A 96 -5.50 12.09 -3.44
N ARG A 97 -4.94 12.47 -2.30
CA ARG A 97 -5.26 11.81 -1.02
C ARG A 97 -6.51 12.38 -0.33
N VAL A 98 -7.06 13.47 -0.87
CA VAL A 98 -8.32 14.06 -0.40
C VAL A 98 -9.42 13.66 -1.38
N ASP A 99 -10.46 13.04 -0.84
CA ASP A 99 -11.68 12.72 -1.59
C ASP A 99 -12.53 14.00 -1.68
N MET A 100 -12.42 14.69 -2.82
CA MET A 100 -13.11 15.95 -3.06
C MET A 100 -14.64 15.80 -3.17
N GLU A 101 -15.16 14.58 -3.40
CA GLU A 101 -16.61 14.34 -3.36
C GLU A 101 -17.15 14.33 -1.92
N LYS A 102 -16.30 14.01 -0.93
CA LYS A 102 -16.65 13.99 0.50
C LYS A 102 -16.23 15.25 1.25
N CYS A 103 -15.29 16.02 0.70
CA CYS A 103 -14.80 17.25 1.32
C CYS A 103 -15.87 18.35 1.30
N ASN A 104 -16.08 19.01 2.43
CA ASN A 104 -17.04 20.11 2.57
C ASN A 104 -16.37 21.47 2.88
N ASP A 105 -15.06 21.59 2.64
CA ASP A 105 -14.26 22.79 2.91
C ASP A 105 -14.36 23.34 4.36
N CYS A 106 -14.61 22.48 5.35
CA CYS A 106 -14.73 22.91 6.75
C CYS A 106 -13.40 23.40 7.39
N LYS A 107 -12.26 23.19 6.71
CA LYS A 107 -10.90 23.58 7.15
C LYS A 107 -10.42 22.92 8.44
N GLU A 108 -11.17 21.96 8.98
CA GLU A 108 -10.80 21.27 10.22
C GLU A 108 -9.47 20.53 10.07
N CYS A 109 -9.24 19.91 8.91
CA CYS A 109 -8.01 19.19 8.61
C CYS A 109 -6.76 20.09 8.65
N ILE A 110 -6.86 21.35 8.22
CA ILE A 110 -5.79 22.35 8.36
C ILE A 110 -5.59 22.67 9.84
N ARG A 111 -6.69 22.96 10.55
CA ARG A 111 -6.64 23.39 11.96
C ARG A 111 -6.03 22.34 12.89
N VAL A 112 -6.31 21.07 12.68
CA VAL A 112 -5.82 19.97 13.52
C VAL A 112 -4.53 19.33 13.01
N CYS A 113 -3.98 19.80 11.88
CA CYS A 113 -2.81 19.18 11.29
C CYS A 113 -1.60 19.30 12.23
N PRO A 114 -1.01 18.19 12.69
CA PRO A 114 0.16 18.25 13.56
C PRO A 114 1.45 18.54 12.78
N ILE A 115 1.41 18.41 11.46
CA ILE A 115 2.59 18.55 10.59
C ILE A 115 2.64 19.96 10.03
N HIS A 116 3.72 20.66 10.36
CA HIS A 116 4.08 21.96 9.80
C HIS A 116 5.32 21.78 8.94
N MET A 117 5.21 22.12 7.67
CA MET A 117 6.29 22.06 6.69
C MET A 117 6.60 23.47 6.20
N TYR A 118 7.81 23.67 5.68
CA TYR A 118 8.13 24.92 5.01
C TYR A 118 7.18 25.15 3.84
N ASP A 119 6.78 26.39 3.65
CA ASP A 119 5.89 26.77 2.56
C ASP A 119 6.64 26.72 1.22
N ASP A 120 6.57 25.56 0.56
CA ASP A 120 7.19 25.31 -0.74
C ASP A 120 6.66 26.20 -1.87
N PHE A 121 5.41 26.69 -1.75
CA PHE A 121 4.86 27.68 -2.67
C PHE A 121 5.50 29.06 -2.47
N ASN A 122 5.77 29.45 -1.23
CA ASN A 122 6.42 30.72 -0.88
C ASN A 122 7.95 30.61 -0.70
N GLU A 123 8.61 29.71 -1.45
CA GLU A 123 10.07 29.51 -1.42
C GLU A 123 10.65 29.28 0.01
N GLY A 124 9.86 28.64 0.88
CA GLY A 124 10.23 28.35 2.26
C GLY A 124 9.98 29.49 3.26
N ILE A 125 9.32 30.58 2.85
CA ILE A 125 8.92 31.64 3.77
C ILE A 125 7.69 31.21 4.56
N GLY A 126 7.90 30.94 5.85
CA GLY A 126 6.84 30.55 6.77
C GLY A 126 6.56 29.06 6.76
N PHE A 127 5.46 28.70 7.41
CA PHE A 127 5.03 27.31 7.56
C PHE A 127 3.62 27.15 7.03
N ARG A 128 3.38 25.99 6.44
CA ARG A 128 2.07 25.50 6.04
C ARG A 128 1.85 24.10 6.57
N THR A 129 0.60 23.68 6.62
CA THR A 129 0.24 22.35 7.10
C THR A 129 0.44 21.32 6.00
N ALA A 130 0.62 20.05 6.38
CA ALA A 130 0.71 18.97 5.38
C ALA A 130 -0.56 18.85 4.52
N ILE A 131 -1.72 19.20 5.06
CA ILE A 131 -2.97 19.34 4.30
C ILE A 131 -3.40 20.79 4.25
N ASP A 132 -3.60 21.33 3.06
CA ASP A 132 -4.10 22.69 2.82
C ASP A 132 -4.48 22.90 1.34
N TYR A 133 -4.61 24.15 0.90
CA TYR A 133 -4.92 24.50 -0.48
C TYR A 133 -3.69 24.61 -1.39
N PHE A 134 -2.47 24.44 -0.88
CA PHE A 134 -1.22 24.72 -1.60
C PHE A 134 -0.96 26.17 -1.99
N ASN A 135 -1.89 26.85 -2.66
CA ASN A 135 -1.75 28.25 -3.04
C ASN A 135 -3.08 29.03 -2.99
N PRO A 136 -3.05 30.38 -3.09
CA PRO A 136 -4.25 31.22 -3.03
C PRO A 136 -5.27 30.98 -4.15
N GLU A 137 -4.87 30.52 -5.34
CA GLU A 137 -5.81 30.26 -6.44
C GLU A 137 -6.63 28.99 -6.18
N THR A 138 -5.98 27.96 -5.66
CA THR A 138 -6.61 26.70 -5.25
C THR A 138 -7.50 26.88 -4.01
N ALA A 139 -7.15 27.84 -3.15
CA ALA A 139 -8.00 28.21 -2.01
C ALA A 139 -9.36 28.77 -2.45
N LYS A 140 -9.46 29.38 -3.65
CA LYS A 140 -10.73 29.88 -4.21
C LYS A 140 -11.60 28.76 -4.77
N THR A 141 -10.98 27.69 -5.29
CA THR A 141 -11.68 26.52 -5.82
C THR A 141 -12.04 25.52 -4.73
N GLY A 142 -11.51 25.67 -3.52
CA GLY A 142 -11.74 24.76 -2.40
C GLY A 142 -11.05 23.41 -2.57
N GLU A 143 -10.05 23.31 -3.44
CA GLU A 143 -9.32 22.07 -3.68
C GLU A 143 -8.26 21.85 -2.60
N TYR A 144 -8.32 20.72 -1.92
CA TYR A 144 -7.37 20.37 -0.87
C TYR A 144 -6.34 19.40 -1.38
N ASN A 145 -5.12 19.60 -0.90
CA ASN A 145 -3.97 18.78 -1.20
C ASN A 145 -3.36 18.32 0.10
N LEU A 146 -3.00 17.04 0.17
CA LEU A 146 -2.28 16.47 1.29
C LEU A 146 -0.88 16.09 0.81
N TYR A 147 0.09 16.92 1.17
CA TYR A 147 1.49 16.55 1.12
C TYR A 147 1.75 15.48 2.17
N LYS A 148 2.19 14.31 1.72
CA LYS A 148 2.68 13.25 2.59
C LYS A 148 3.97 12.76 1.99
N GLU A 149 5.00 12.66 2.82
CA GLU A 149 6.25 11.99 2.46
C GLU A 149 5.97 10.65 1.74
N ASP A 150 6.97 10.22 0.98
CA ASP A 150 7.05 8.90 0.38
C ASP A 150 6.76 7.77 1.39
N MET A 151 6.59 6.56 0.86
CA MET A 151 6.32 5.37 1.67
C MET A 151 7.21 5.34 2.93
N PRO A 152 6.62 5.29 4.14
CA PRO A 152 7.40 5.32 5.37
C PRO A 152 8.46 4.22 5.38
N ILE A 153 9.66 4.53 5.85
CA ILE A 153 10.77 3.57 5.84
C ILE A 153 10.40 2.27 6.58
N CYS A 154 9.66 2.35 7.69
CA CYS A 154 9.20 1.16 8.41
C CYS A 154 8.33 0.24 7.53
N GLN A 155 7.48 0.82 6.67
CA GLN A 155 6.64 0.08 5.73
C GLN A 155 7.47 -0.45 4.54
N ALA A 156 8.38 0.36 4.00
CA ALA A 156 9.26 -0.04 2.91
C ALA A 156 10.18 -1.21 3.31
N THR A 157 10.67 -1.20 4.55
CA THR A 157 11.53 -2.25 5.11
C THR A 157 10.76 -3.50 5.52
N CYS A 158 9.45 -3.40 5.77
CA CYS A 158 8.63 -4.55 6.11
C CYS A 158 8.45 -5.46 4.88
N PRO A 159 8.82 -6.76 4.94
CA PRO A 159 8.64 -7.66 3.80
C PRO A 159 7.18 -7.84 3.35
N ALA A 160 6.24 -7.71 4.29
CA ALA A 160 4.80 -7.74 4.01
C ALA A 160 4.23 -6.37 3.61
N ASN A 161 5.06 -5.32 3.62
CA ASN A 161 4.70 -3.94 3.30
C ASN A 161 3.46 -3.47 4.10
N LEU A 162 3.47 -3.73 5.41
CA LEU A 162 2.36 -3.39 6.31
C LEU A 162 2.21 -1.88 6.47
N ASN A 163 0.97 -1.40 6.58
CA ASN A 163 0.68 0.00 6.82
C ASN A 163 0.86 0.38 8.30
N ILE A 164 2.13 0.43 8.73
CA ILE A 164 2.54 0.58 10.15
C ILE A 164 2.06 1.88 10.76
N ARG A 165 2.17 3.00 10.04
CA ARG A 165 1.72 4.31 10.56
C ARG A 165 0.21 4.28 10.85
N SER A 166 -0.60 3.68 9.97
CA SER A 166 -2.05 3.62 10.17
C SER A 166 -2.42 2.75 11.37
N TYR A 167 -1.93 1.50 11.44
CA TYR A 167 -2.35 0.63 12.54
C TYR A 167 -1.79 1.10 13.89
N ALA A 168 -0.59 1.71 13.94
CA ALA A 168 -0.04 2.29 15.16
C ALA A 168 -0.85 3.51 15.62
N GLY A 169 -1.30 4.36 14.70
CA GLY A 169 -2.21 5.47 15.01
C GLY A 169 -3.55 4.98 15.56
N LEU A 170 -4.15 3.96 14.95
CA LEU A 170 -5.39 3.35 15.45
C LEU A 170 -5.21 2.76 16.86
N ILE A 171 -4.04 2.20 17.18
CA ILE A 171 -3.73 1.74 18.55
C ILE A 171 -3.70 2.92 19.53
N ALA A 172 -3.06 4.02 19.15
CA ALA A 172 -3.00 5.22 19.98
C ALA A 172 -4.40 5.79 20.25
N ASP A 173 -5.31 5.69 19.28
CA ASP A 173 -6.71 6.11 19.40
C ASP A 173 -7.62 5.10 20.14
N GLY A 174 -7.08 3.96 20.61
CA GLY A 174 -7.87 2.90 21.26
C GLY A 174 -8.71 2.04 20.31
N LYS A 175 -8.52 2.17 19.01
CA LYS A 175 -9.26 1.52 17.92
C LYS A 175 -8.62 0.18 17.54
N TYR A 176 -8.59 -0.77 18.48
CA TYR A 176 -7.82 -2.01 18.33
C TYR A 176 -8.35 -2.94 17.22
N ALA A 177 -9.68 -3.06 17.08
CA ALA A 177 -10.29 -3.89 16.02
C ALA A 177 -9.96 -3.34 14.62
N GLU A 178 -10.08 -2.04 14.43
CA GLU A 178 -9.72 -1.37 13.16
C GLU A 178 -8.21 -1.48 12.88
N SER A 179 -7.37 -1.35 13.91
CA SER A 179 -5.92 -1.55 13.78
C SER A 179 -5.58 -2.96 13.28
N LEU A 180 -6.21 -3.99 13.87
CA LEU A 180 -5.98 -5.38 13.50
C LEU A 180 -6.52 -5.69 12.09
N ALA A 181 -7.64 -5.08 11.70
CA ALA A 181 -8.15 -5.17 10.33
C ALA A 181 -7.13 -4.65 9.31
N VAL A 182 -6.51 -3.49 9.58
CA VAL A 182 -5.45 -2.92 8.72
C VAL A 182 -4.24 -3.85 8.62
N ILE A 183 -3.86 -4.53 9.71
CA ILE A 183 -2.77 -5.52 9.67
C ILE A 183 -3.15 -6.71 8.78
N ARG A 184 -4.38 -7.22 8.92
CA ARG A 184 -4.91 -8.39 8.21
C ARG A 184 -5.14 -8.17 6.72
N GLU A 185 -5.14 -6.93 6.24
CA GLU A 185 -5.11 -6.63 4.80
C GLU A 185 -3.94 -7.31 4.09
N ARG A 186 -2.78 -7.45 4.78
CA ARG A 186 -1.56 -8.01 4.21
C ARG A 186 -0.92 -9.13 5.03
N LEU A 187 -1.40 -9.39 6.24
CA LEU A 187 -0.83 -10.40 7.12
C LEU A 187 -1.91 -11.17 7.89
N PRO A 188 -2.26 -12.39 7.46
CA PRO A 188 -3.24 -13.22 8.17
C PRO A 188 -2.71 -13.80 9.51
N PHE A 189 -1.39 -13.73 9.73
CA PHE A 189 -0.69 -14.26 10.91
C PHE A 189 -0.21 -13.15 11.87
N ALA A 190 -1.08 -12.22 12.22
CA ALA A 190 -0.75 -11.09 13.10
C ALA A 190 -0.26 -11.52 14.50
N LEU A 191 -0.92 -12.50 15.15
CA LEU A 191 -0.53 -13.04 16.46
C LEU A 191 0.84 -13.72 16.39
N SER A 192 1.06 -14.58 15.39
CA SER A 192 2.31 -15.32 15.25
C SER A 192 3.47 -14.40 14.91
N ILE A 193 3.33 -13.54 13.89
CA ILE A 193 4.38 -12.60 13.50
C ILE A 193 4.60 -11.52 14.57
N GLY A 194 3.62 -11.17 15.39
CA GLY A 194 3.84 -10.31 16.57
C GLY A 194 4.78 -10.94 17.63
N ARG A 195 5.06 -12.25 17.54
CA ARG A 195 5.96 -12.97 18.46
C ARG A 195 7.31 -13.31 17.85
N VAL A 196 7.33 -13.66 16.56
CA VAL A 196 8.50 -14.29 15.92
C VAL A 196 9.17 -13.42 14.85
N CYS A 197 8.62 -12.24 14.55
CA CYS A 197 9.20 -11.36 13.55
C CYS A 197 10.57 -10.85 13.99
N PRO A 198 11.59 -10.85 13.11
CA PRO A 198 12.88 -10.20 13.36
C PRO A 198 12.81 -8.67 13.24
N HIS A 199 11.61 -8.11 13.04
CA HIS A 199 11.28 -6.68 13.12
C HIS A 199 12.28 -5.71 12.43
N PRO A 200 12.66 -5.94 11.16
CA PRO A 200 13.60 -5.05 10.44
C PRO A 200 13.04 -3.63 10.26
N CYS A 201 11.72 -3.47 10.34
CA CYS A 201 11.04 -2.18 10.37
C CYS A 201 11.38 -1.32 11.59
N GLU A 202 11.79 -1.93 12.70
CA GLU A 202 12.21 -1.23 13.91
C GLU A 202 13.66 -0.76 13.77
N ASP A 203 14.54 -1.59 13.20
CA ASP A 203 15.95 -1.22 12.92
C ASP A 203 16.04 0.02 12.02
N ALA A 204 15.15 0.12 11.03
CA ALA A 204 15.10 1.25 10.10
C ALA A 204 14.22 2.42 10.58
N CYS A 205 13.67 2.39 11.80
CA CYS A 205 12.68 3.37 12.24
C CYS A 205 13.28 4.78 12.41
N ASN A 206 12.72 5.77 11.68
CA ASN A 206 13.14 7.18 11.80
C ASN A 206 13.05 7.73 13.23
N ARG A 207 12.21 7.17 14.11
CA ARG A 207 12.11 7.62 15.51
C ARG A 207 13.42 7.40 16.28
N GLY A 208 14.21 6.41 15.90
CA GLY A 208 15.54 6.16 16.46
C GLY A 208 16.55 7.29 16.22
N TYR A 209 16.27 8.25 15.31
CA TYR A 209 17.08 9.47 15.19
C TYR A 209 16.81 10.51 16.28
N VAL A 210 15.69 10.37 17.00
CA VAL A 210 15.28 11.27 18.07
C VAL A 210 15.49 10.60 19.42
N ASP A 211 14.93 9.40 19.60
CA ASP A 211 15.08 8.58 20.80
C ASP A 211 15.16 7.09 20.46
N GLU A 212 14.09 6.31 20.67
CA GLU A 212 14.06 4.87 20.46
C GLU A 212 13.08 4.48 19.33
N PRO A 213 13.40 3.43 18.54
CA PRO A 213 12.45 2.88 17.59
C PRO A 213 11.11 2.52 18.23
N ILE A 214 10.04 2.71 17.48
CA ILE A 214 8.71 2.25 17.91
C ILE A 214 8.74 0.71 17.99
N ALA A 215 8.22 0.15 19.07
CA ALA A 215 8.07 -1.31 19.27
C ALA A 215 6.95 -1.90 18.38
N ILE A 216 7.12 -1.81 17.07
CA ILE A 216 6.13 -2.15 16.03
C ILE A 216 5.65 -3.61 16.14
N CYS A 217 6.54 -4.55 16.45
CA CYS A 217 6.27 -5.96 16.65
C CYS A 217 5.41 -6.18 17.89
N ALA A 218 5.76 -5.50 19.00
CA ALA A 218 4.99 -5.56 20.25
C ALA A 218 3.60 -4.95 20.10
N LEU A 219 3.47 -3.83 19.37
CA LEU A 219 2.17 -3.22 19.05
C LEU A 219 1.26 -4.17 18.27
N LYS A 220 1.83 -4.85 17.25
CA LYS A 220 1.12 -5.87 16.46
C LYS A 220 0.66 -7.04 17.34
N ARG A 221 1.55 -7.53 18.20
CA ARG A 221 1.22 -8.58 19.18
C ARG A 221 0.10 -8.13 20.10
N TYR A 222 0.19 -6.92 20.66
CA TYR A 222 -0.77 -6.40 21.62
C TYR A 222 -2.19 -6.38 21.06
N VAL A 223 -2.41 -5.83 19.86
CA VAL A 223 -3.77 -5.78 19.29
C VAL A 223 -4.32 -7.15 18.93
N ALA A 224 -3.45 -8.04 18.45
CA ALA A 224 -3.85 -9.39 18.11
C ALA A 224 -4.18 -10.21 19.38
N ASP A 225 -3.36 -10.07 20.44
CA ASP A 225 -3.61 -10.66 21.76
C ASP A 225 -4.89 -10.09 22.39
N PHE A 226 -5.18 -8.80 22.18
CA PHE A 226 -6.40 -8.17 22.69
C PHE A 226 -7.65 -8.86 22.13
N GLU A 227 -7.70 -9.10 20.82
CA GLU A 227 -8.84 -9.80 20.19
C GLU A 227 -9.01 -11.22 20.77
N MET A 228 -7.94 -12.00 20.82
CA MET A 228 -7.94 -13.38 21.30
C MET A 228 -8.39 -13.47 22.78
N HIS A 229 -7.84 -12.64 23.67
CA HIS A 229 -8.17 -12.68 25.10
C HIS A 229 -9.57 -12.15 25.41
N ASN A 230 -10.05 -11.16 24.66
CA ASN A 230 -11.41 -10.63 24.82
C ASN A 230 -12.46 -11.47 24.08
N LYS A 231 -12.05 -12.57 23.42
CA LYS A 231 -12.92 -13.46 22.65
C LYS A 231 -13.78 -12.71 21.63
N VAL A 232 -13.19 -11.68 21.03
CA VAL A 232 -13.83 -10.95 19.93
C VAL A 232 -13.74 -11.85 18.71
N GLU A 233 -14.88 -12.23 18.15
CA GLU A 233 -14.88 -13.06 16.94
C GLU A 233 -14.34 -12.23 15.77
N PRO A 234 -13.21 -12.64 15.15
CA PRO A 234 -12.66 -11.92 14.03
C PRO A 234 -13.63 -12.02 12.83
N PRO A 235 -13.83 -10.92 12.09
CA PRO A 235 -14.68 -10.96 10.91
C PRO A 235 -14.14 -11.96 9.90
N VAL A 236 -15.04 -12.72 9.28
CA VAL A 236 -14.75 -13.63 8.18
C VAL A 236 -15.38 -13.04 6.92
N GLU A 237 -14.54 -12.62 6.00
CA GLU A 237 -14.98 -12.03 4.74
C GLU A 237 -15.22 -13.14 3.71
N VAL A 238 -16.49 -13.39 3.39
CA VAL A 238 -16.88 -14.32 2.34
C VAL A 238 -17.21 -13.51 1.08
N PRO A 239 -16.61 -13.82 -0.08
CA PRO A 239 -16.87 -13.10 -1.31
C PRO A 239 -18.29 -13.37 -1.84
N ASP A 240 -18.88 -12.36 -2.49
CA ASP A 240 -20.21 -12.48 -3.11
C ASP A 240 -20.23 -13.41 -4.34
N LYS A 241 -19.06 -13.64 -4.94
CA LYS A 241 -18.90 -14.42 -6.17
C LYS A 241 -17.83 -15.47 -5.98
N PHE A 242 -18.15 -16.68 -6.40
CA PHE A 242 -17.23 -17.80 -6.41
C PHE A 242 -16.82 -18.14 -7.84
N HIS A 243 -15.55 -18.47 -7.99
CA HIS A 243 -14.97 -18.99 -9.20
C HIS A 243 -15.17 -20.52 -9.27
N PRO A 244 -15.48 -21.08 -10.45
CA PRO A 244 -15.65 -22.53 -10.59
C PRO A 244 -14.33 -23.30 -10.45
N GLU A 245 -13.19 -22.65 -10.71
CA GLU A 245 -11.87 -23.26 -10.61
C GLU A 245 -11.48 -23.56 -9.16
N LYS A 246 -10.86 -24.73 -8.97
CA LYS A 246 -10.30 -25.16 -7.68
C LYS A 246 -8.79 -25.08 -7.69
N VAL A 247 -8.19 -24.75 -6.55
CA VAL A 247 -6.74 -24.66 -6.38
C VAL A 247 -6.25 -25.67 -5.35
N ALA A 248 -5.24 -26.47 -5.69
CA ALA A 248 -4.54 -27.32 -4.74
C ALA A 248 -3.35 -26.59 -4.14
N ILE A 249 -3.16 -26.70 -2.83
CA ILE A 249 -2.06 -26.07 -2.10
C ILE A 249 -1.30 -27.17 -1.37
N ILE A 250 -0.01 -27.34 -1.67
CA ILE A 250 0.84 -28.37 -1.07
C ILE A 250 1.66 -27.76 0.07
N GLY A 251 1.33 -28.13 1.32
CA GLY A 251 1.93 -27.67 2.56
C GLY A 251 1.06 -26.65 3.30
N ALA A 252 0.73 -26.94 4.56
CA ALA A 252 0.00 -26.05 5.47
C ALA A 252 0.96 -25.21 6.35
N GLY A 253 2.08 -24.79 5.78
CA GLY A 253 2.97 -23.80 6.39
C GLY A 253 2.46 -22.35 6.21
N PRO A 254 3.22 -21.35 6.69
CA PRO A 254 2.85 -19.94 6.58
C PRO A 254 2.54 -19.50 5.14
N ALA A 255 3.32 -19.99 4.17
CA ALA A 255 3.13 -19.69 2.76
C ALA A 255 1.83 -20.28 2.20
N GLY A 256 1.57 -21.57 2.43
CA GLY A 256 0.39 -22.26 1.91
C GLY A 256 -0.91 -21.74 2.54
N LEU A 257 -0.93 -21.53 3.86
CA LEU A 257 -2.10 -20.98 4.54
C LEU A 257 -2.37 -19.52 4.18
N SER A 258 -1.32 -18.70 3.98
CA SER A 258 -1.50 -17.33 3.47
C SER A 258 -2.03 -17.34 2.04
N CYS A 259 -1.54 -18.24 1.19
CA CYS A 259 -2.06 -18.42 -0.17
C CYS A 259 -3.55 -18.81 -0.15
N ALA A 260 -3.91 -19.77 0.70
CA ALA A 260 -5.29 -20.21 0.87
C ALA A 260 -6.22 -19.09 1.34
N PHE A 261 -5.77 -18.28 2.31
CA PHE A 261 -6.50 -17.11 2.79
C PHE A 261 -6.81 -16.11 1.67
N TYR A 262 -5.80 -15.71 0.88
CA TYR A 262 -6.02 -14.75 -0.20
C TYR A 262 -6.84 -15.31 -1.36
N LEU A 263 -6.71 -16.61 -1.66
CA LEU A 263 -7.56 -17.29 -2.64
C LEU A 263 -9.01 -17.33 -2.19
N ALA A 264 -9.27 -17.63 -0.92
CA ALA A 264 -10.60 -17.61 -0.34
C ALA A 264 -11.23 -16.21 -0.42
N LYS A 265 -10.48 -15.15 -0.05
CA LYS A 265 -10.95 -13.75 -0.21
C LYS A 265 -11.23 -13.37 -1.67
N ALA A 266 -10.52 -13.99 -2.61
CA ALA A 266 -10.72 -13.77 -4.04
C ALA A 266 -11.84 -14.64 -4.66
N GLY A 267 -12.51 -15.50 -3.87
CA GLY A 267 -13.62 -16.34 -4.35
C GLY A 267 -13.20 -17.67 -4.95
N TYR A 268 -11.96 -18.11 -4.77
CA TYR A 268 -11.50 -19.42 -5.21
C TYR A 268 -11.63 -20.46 -4.11
N HIS A 269 -12.11 -21.65 -4.48
CA HIS A 269 -12.06 -22.80 -3.59
C HIS A 269 -10.65 -23.38 -3.58
N SER A 270 -10.10 -23.58 -2.39
CA SER A 270 -8.77 -24.18 -2.22
C SER A 270 -8.77 -25.34 -1.24
N VAL A 271 -7.93 -26.35 -1.55
CA VAL A 271 -7.67 -27.50 -0.70
C VAL A 271 -6.19 -27.52 -0.35
N VAL A 272 -5.87 -27.44 0.94
CA VAL A 272 -4.52 -27.51 1.48
C VAL A 272 -4.21 -28.95 1.87
N PHE A 273 -3.18 -29.54 1.27
CA PHE A 273 -2.67 -30.87 1.59
C PHE A 273 -1.42 -30.73 2.47
N GLU A 274 -1.45 -31.30 3.67
CA GLU A 274 -0.33 -31.27 4.62
C GLU A 274 0.14 -32.70 4.88
N ALA A 275 1.45 -32.90 4.81
CA ALA A 275 2.08 -34.21 5.00
C ALA A 275 2.17 -34.60 6.48
N MET A 276 2.16 -33.61 7.38
CA MET A 276 2.21 -33.80 8.82
C MET A 276 0.78 -33.94 9.42
N PRO A 277 0.66 -34.45 10.67
CA PRO A 277 -0.65 -34.60 11.31
C PRO A 277 -1.37 -33.28 11.62
N GLU A 278 -0.62 -32.20 11.82
CA GLU A 278 -1.16 -30.90 12.25
C GLU A 278 -0.65 -29.77 11.34
N PRO A 279 -1.47 -28.75 11.05
CA PRO A 279 -1.07 -27.63 10.20
C PRO A 279 -0.15 -26.66 10.94
N GLY A 280 0.53 -25.80 10.17
CA GLY A 280 1.38 -24.72 10.68
C GLY A 280 2.82 -24.79 10.17
N GLY A 281 3.26 -25.91 9.60
CA GLY A 281 4.62 -26.09 9.09
C GLY A 281 5.67 -25.68 10.12
N MET A 282 6.67 -24.88 9.72
CA MET A 282 7.74 -24.45 10.64
C MET A 282 7.28 -23.59 11.81
N PHE A 283 6.11 -22.93 11.75
CA PHE A 283 5.56 -22.26 12.95
C PHE A 283 5.26 -23.26 14.06
N ARG A 284 4.78 -24.46 13.70
CA ARG A 284 4.47 -25.53 14.65
C ARG A 284 5.68 -26.41 14.96
N TYR A 285 6.38 -26.86 13.92
CA TYR A 285 7.39 -27.91 14.02
C TYR A 285 8.81 -27.39 14.22
N GLY A 286 9.04 -26.09 14.01
CA GLY A 286 10.36 -25.47 14.15
C GLY A 286 10.46 -24.51 15.33
N ILE A 287 9.42 -23.72 15.61
CA ILE A 287 9.45 -22.69 16.65
C ILE A 287 9.05 -23.30 18.00
N PRO A 288 9.85 -23.12 19.08
CA PRO A 288 9.50 -23.64 20.39
C PRO A 288 8.23 -23.01 20.99
N GLU A 289 7.49 -23.78 21.80
CA GLU A 289 6.23 -23.39 22.44
C GLU A 289 6.34 -22.08 23.25
N TYR A 290 7.46 -21.86 23.96
CA TYR A 290 7.65 -20.63 24.75
C TYR A 290 7.79 -19.36 23.89
N ARG A 291 8.13 -19.51 22.59
CA ARG A 291 8.29 -18.41 21.65
C ARG A 291 7.02 -18.22 20.81
N LEU A 292 6.38 -19.31 20.38
CA LEU A 292 5.11 -19.29 19.67
C LEU A 292 4.20 -20.40 20.21
N PRO A 293 3.24 -20.06 21.10
CA PRO A 293 2.33 -21.06 21.66
C PRO A 293 1.45 -21.70 20.59
N THR A 294 1.24 -23.01 20.70
CA THR A 294 0.44 -23.78 19.75
C THR A 294 -1.01 -23.29 19.70
N GLU A 295 -1.58 -22.90 20.85
CA GLU A 295 -2.94 -22.37 20.93
C GLU A 295 -3.08 -21.06 20.12
N THR A 296 -2.11 -20.15 20.26
CA THR A 296 -2.06 -18.91 19.49
C THR A 296 -2.01 -19.18 17.99
N LEU A 297 -1.16 -20.12 17.56
CA LEU A 297 -1.05 -20.49 16.16
C LEU A 297 -2.37 -21.08 15.63
N MET A 298 -2.96 -22.02 16.38
CA MET A 298 -4.21 -22.66 15.97
C MET A 298 -5.38 -21.69 15.91
N HIS A 299 -5.41 -20.67 16.76
CA HIS A 299 -6.41 -19.62 16.67
C HIS A 299 -6.39 -18.93 15.29
N GLU A 300 -5.21 -18.57 14.78
CA GLU A 300 -5.06 -17.94 13.46
C GLU A 300 -5.36 -18.91 12.31
N ILE A 301 -4.90 -20.16 12.43
CA ILE A 301 -5.18 -21.19 11.41
C ILE A 301 -6.68 -21.42 11.31
N ASN A 302 -7.39 -21.57 12.43
CA ASN A 302 -8.83 -21.78 12.43
C ASN A 302 -9.58 -20.59 11.82
N TRP A 303 -9.12 -19.36 12.08
CA TRP A 303 -9.67 -18.18 11.43
C TRP A 303 -9.46 -18.19 9.91
N ILE A 304 -8.29 -18.61 9.42
CA ILE A 304 -8.05 -18.79 7.98
C ILE A 304 -8.99 -19.87 7.40
N LEU A 305 -9.13 -21.01 8.08
CA LEU A 305 -10.02 -22.10 7.64
C LEU A 305 -11.48 -21.67 7.59
N ALA A 306 -11.91 -20.79 8.49
CA ALA A 306 -13.27 -20.25 8.51
C ALA A 306 -13.64 -19.47 7.24
N HIS A 307 -12.67 -19.04 6.42
CA HIS A 307 -12.91 -18.43 5.11
C HIS A 307 -13.29 -19.45 4.02
N GLY A 308 -13.55 -20.71 4.38
CA GLY A 308 -13.94 -21.77 3.45
C GLY A 308 -12.75 -22.50 2.82
N VAL A 309 -11.60 -22.48 3.49
CA VAL A 309 -10.41 -23.26 3.09
C VAL A 309 -10.55 -24.68 3.60
N GLU A 310 -10.41 -25.66 2.71
CA GLU A 310 -10.38 -27.07 3.09
C GLU A 310 -8.93 -27.48 3.45
N LEU A 311 -8.76 -28.21 4.55
CA LEU A 311 -7.46 -28.72 5.00
C LEU A 311 -7.50 -30.24 5.11
N ARG A 312 -6.49 -30.90 4.56
CA ARG A 312 -6.26 -32.35 4.63
C ARG A 312 -4.86 -32.62 5.15
N CYS A 313 -4.75 -32.92 6.44
CA CYS A 313 -3.53 -33.40 7.07
C CYS A 313 -3.23 -34.86 6.69
N ASP A 314 -2.08 -35.37 7.14
CA ASP A 314 -1.64 -36.75 6.90
C ASP A 314 -1.65 -37.17 5.42
N THR A 315 -1.47 -36.21 4.52
CA THR A 315 -1.54 -36.42 3.06
C THR A 315 -0.26 -35.91 2.40
N ARG A 316 0.65 -36.82 2.07
CA ARG A 316 1.91 -36.51 1.39
C ARG A 316 1.76 -36.65 -0.12
N ILE A 317 1.83 -35.52 -0.82
CA ILE A 317 1.89 -35.50 -2.29
C ILE A 317 3.18 -36.17 -2.78
N GLY A 318 3.05 -36.99 -3.81
CA GLY A 318 4.09 -37.88 -4.34
C GLY A 318 4.13 -39.27 -3.67
N LYS A 319 3.36 -39.49 -2.59
CA LYS A 319 3.24 -40.80 -1.93
C LYS A 319 1.79 -41.26 -1.82
N ASP A 320 0.94 -40.44 -1.21
CA ASP A 320 -0.47 -40.77 -0.95
C ASP A 320 -1.37 -40.30 -2.11
N ILE A 321 -1.02 -39.18 -2.74
CA ILE A 321 -1.65 -38.66 -3.97
C ILE A 321 -0.52 -38.28 -4.93
N SER A 322 -0.63 -38.64 -6.21
CA SER A 322 0.37 -38.28 -7.23
C SER A 322 0.29 -36.79 -7.60
N PHE A 323 1.38 -36.23 -8.10
CA PHE A 323 1.36 -34.82 -8.54
C PHE A 323 0.50 -34.66 -9.80
N GLU A 324 0.50 -35.67 -10.68
CA GLU A 324 -0.26 -35.73 -11.91
C GLU A 324 -1.77 -35.70 -11.66
N GLU A 325 -2.25 -36.36 -10.60
CA GLU A 325 -3.65 -36.27 -10.17
C GLU A 325 -4.02 -34.84 -9.78
N LEU A 326 -3.17 -34.14 -9.03
CA LEU A 326 -3.44 -32.73 -8.69
C LEU A 326 -3.49 -31.84 -9.94
N GLN A 327 -2.59 -32.06 -10.91
CA GLN A 327 -2.59 -31.28 -12.16
C GLN A 327 -3.82 -31.53 -13.02
N ARG A 328 -4.42 -32.72 -12.93
CA ARG A 328 -5.65 -33.08 -13.65
C ARG A 328 -6.90 -32.51 -12.98
N ASP A 329 -6.95 -32.58 -11.65
CA ASP A 329 -8.19 -32.34 -10.89
C ASP A 329 -8.34 -30.88 -10.42
N TYR A 330 -7.27 -30.08 -10.47
CA TYR A 330 -7.24 -28.67 -10.05
C TYR A 330 -6.78 -27.75 -11.18
N GLY A 331 -7.35 -26.54 -11.22
CA GLY A 331 -6.99 -25.52 -12.23
C GLY A 331 -5.63 -24.87 -11.97
N ALA A 332 -5.15 -24.92 -10.72
CA ALA A 332 -3.82 -24.46 -10.34
C ALA A 332 -3.30 -25.25 -9.13
N VAL A 333 -1.97 -25.31 -9.01
CA VAL A 333 -1.27 -25.93 -7.87
C VAL A 333 -0.26 -24.94 -7.31
N PHE A 334 -0.33 -24.67 -6.01
CA PHE A 334 0.67 -23.89 -5.27
C PHE A 334 1.52 -24.85 -4.43
N ILE A 335 2.85 -24.71 -4.49
CA ILE A 335 3.78 -25.56 -3.76
C ILE A 335 4.47 -24.73 -2.66
N GLY A 336 4.08 -24.98 -1.41
CA GLY A 336 4.55 -24.30 -0.21
C GLY A 336 5.16 -25.25 0.83
N VAL A 337 5.83 -26.32 0.38
CA VAL A 337 6.32 -27.40 1.26
C VAL A 337 7.46 -26.99 2.19
N GLY A 338 8.19 -25.91 1.88
CA GLY A 338 9.34 -25.46 2.67
C GLY A 338 10.56 -26.39 2.56
N ALA A 339 11.58 -26.13 3.40
CA ALA A 339 12.82 -26.90 3.44
C ALA A 339 12.91 -27.69 4.76
N TRP A 340 12.54 -28.98 4.70
CA TRP A 340 12.49 -29.86 5.88
C TRP A 340 13.80 -30.60 6.16
N THR A 341 14.63 -30.78 5.15
CA THR A 341 15.88 -31.53 5.27
C THR A 341 17.00 -30.64 5.79
N GLY A 342 17.61 -31.03 6.91
CA GLY A 342 18.80 -30.37 7.44
C GLY A 342 20.05 -30.64 6.59
N MET A 343 21.04 -29.75 6.70
CA MET A 343 22.36 -29.99 6.12
C MET A 343 23.20 -30.85 7.08
N THR A 344 23.82 -31.92 6.58
CA THR A 344 24.79 -32.70 7.33
C THR A 344 26.17 -32.05 7.31
N LEU A 345 27.00 -32.33 8.31
CA LEU A 345 28.36 -31.78 8.41
C LEU A 345 29.34 -32.47 7.47
N ARG A 346 29.01 -33.68 7.00
CA ARG A 346 29.81 -34.53 6.10
C ARG A 346 31.16 -34.90 6.71
N ILE A 347 31.17 -35.19 8.00
CA ILE A 347 32.38 -35.56 8.76
C ILE A 347 32.32 -37.01 9.24
N PRO A 348 33.48 -37.69 9.37
CA PRO A 348 33.51 -39.05 9.93
C PRO A 348 32.87 -39.10 11.33
N GLY A 349 31.98 -40.07 11.54
CA GLY A 349 31.28 -40.26 12.81
C GLY A 349 29.98 -39.45 12.97
N GLU A 350 29.51 -38.74 11.94
CA GLU A 350 28.28 -37.94 12.03
C GLU A 350 26.98 -38.76 12.19
N ASP A 351 27.01 -40.05 11.82
CA ASP A 351 25.89 -41.00 11.97
C ASP A 351 26.00 -41.88 13.23
N MET A 352 26.91 -41.56 14.17
CA MET A 352 27.03 -42.33 15.42
C MET A 352 25.81 -42.10 16.32
N GLU A 353 25.32 -43.17 16.95
CA GLU A 353 24.28 -43.06 17.98
C GLU A 353 24.85 -42.30 19.21
N GLY A 354 24.21 -41.19 19.55
CA GLY A 354 24.60 -40.30 20.65
C GLY A 354 24.08 -40.72 22.02
#